data_AF-A0A7X5YMA4-F1
#
_entry.id   AF-A0A7X5YMA4-F1
#
_cell.length_a   1.000
_cell.length_b   1.000
_cell.length_c   1.000
_cell.angle_alpha   90.00
_cell.angle_beta   90.00
_cell.angle_gamma   90.00
#
_symmetry.space_group_name_H-M   'P 1'
#
loop_
_entity.id
_entity.type
_entity.pdbx_description
1 polymer ?
#
loop_
_entity_poly.entity_id
_entity_poly.type
_entity_poly.pdbx_seq_one_letter_code
_entity_poly.pdbx_strand_id
1 'polypeptide(L)'
;MMTAIFVFIKCELGHANDVAADIVDNVEHVSEVYSTSGQYDLLAKFQLPKEMDIGTFVTKSVQTRANIRDTFTVITFSPFLPTK
;
A
#
# COMPACT_ATOMS: atom_id res chain seq x y z
N MET A 1 13.82 7.04 -11.25
CA MET A 1 13.11 5.79 -11.61
C MET A 1 12.29 5.38 -10.39
N MET A 2 11.05 4.94 -10.56
CA MET A 2 10.19 4.54 -9.45
C MET A 2 10.26 3.02 -9.20
N THR A 3 10.09 2.63 -7.94
CA THR A 3 10.02 1.22 -7.50
C THR A 3 8.61 0.95 -6.99
N ALA A 4 8.01 -0.13 -7.48
CA ALA A 4 6.71 -0.57 -6.98
C ALA A 4 6.86 -1.28 -5.63
N ILE A 5 5.97 -1.02 -4.70
CA ILE A 5 5.75 -1.91 -3.55
C ILE A 5 4.27 -2.24 -3.45
N PHE A 6 3.98 -3.40 -2.87
CA PHE A 6 2.62 -3.80 -2.55
C PHE A 6 2.49 -3.96 -1.04
N VAL A 7 1.44 -3.39 -0.47
CA VAL A 7 1.13 -3.52 0.95
C VAL A 7 -0.23 -4.16 1.06
N PHE A 8 -0.27 -5.37 1.61
CA PHE A 8 -1.50 -5.96 2.11
C PHE A 8 -1.86 -5.28 3.42
N ILE A 9 -3.11 -4.83 3.56
CA ILE A 9 -3.57 -4.05 4.70
C ILE A 9 -4.76 -4.78 5.33
N LYS A 10 -4.65 -5.07 6.62
CA LYS A 10 -5.74 -5.57 7.45
C LYS A 10 -6.39 -4.37 8.13
N CYS A 11 -7.69 -4.29 8.05
CA CYS A 11 -8.46 -3.23 8.66
C CYS A 11 -9.18 -3.73 9.92
N GLU A 12 -9.54 -2.79 10.79
CA GLU A 12 -10.57 -3.01 11.79
C GLU A 12 -11.91 -3.39 11.10
N LEU A 13 -12.72 -4.21 11.76
CA LEU A 13 -13.95 -4.74 11.17
C LEU A 13 -14.91 -3.60 10.78
N GLY A 14 -15.42 -3.64 9.55
CA GLY A 14 -16.33 -2.62 9.02
C GLY A 14 -15.67 -1.39 8.41
N HIS A 15 -14.33 -1.25 8.52
CA HIS A 15 -13.63 -0.01 8.12
C HIS A 15 -12.81 -0.12 6.83
N ALA A 16 -12.88 -1.24 6.09
CA ALA A 16 -12.07 -1.42 4.88
C ALA A 16 -12.28 -0.31 3.83
N ASN A 17 -13.52 0.16 3.65
CA ASN A 17 -13.81 1.25 2.72
C ASN A 17 -13.28 2.61 3.22
N ASP A 18 -13.40 2.87 4.52
CA ASP A 18 -12.87 4.10 5.13
C ASP A 18 -11.35 4.17 4.97
N VAL A 19 -10.65 3.06 5.27
CA VAL A 19 -9.20 2.94 5.09
C VAL A 19 -8.82 3.11 3.63
N ALA A 20 -9.54 2.49 2.70
CA ALA A 20 -9.24 2.61 1.28
C ALA A 20 -9.35 4.06 0.78
N ALA A 21 -10.43 4.76 1.13
CA ALA A 21 -10.60 6.17 0.80
C ALA A 21 -9.49 7.03 1.42
N ASP A 22 -9.19 6.78 2.70
CA ASP A 22 -8.19 7.51 3.46
C ASP A 22 -6.77 7.36 2.89
N ILE A 23 -6.40 6.15 2.45
CA ILE A 23 -5.13 5.87 1.75
C ILE A 23 -5.07 6.62 0.41
N VAL A 24 -6.14 6.56 -0.38
CA VAL A 24 -6.18 7.21 -1.70
C VAL A 24 -6.07 8.73 -1.58
N ASP A 25 -6.74 9.33 -0.60
CA ASP A 25 -6.83 10.78 -0.46
C ASP A 25 -5.60 11.38 0.24
N ASN A 26 -4.93 10.63 1.12
CA ASN A 26 -3.96 11.21 2.05
C ASN A 26 -2.58 10.55 2.07
N VAL A 27 -2.37 9.44 1.35
CA VAL A 27 -1.04 8.80 1.27
C VAL A 27 -0.43 9.06 -0.09
N GLU A 28 0.72 9.74 -0.09
CA GLU A 28 1.47 10.02 -1.30
C GLU A 28 1.93 8.73 -1.99
N HIS A 29 2.16 8.83 -3.30
CA HIS A 29 2.67 7.75 -4.14
C HIS A 29 1.74 6.53 -4.31
N VAL A 30 0.51 6.60 -3.81
CA VAL A 30 -0.50 5.58 -4.10
C VAL A 30 -0.78 5.53 -5.60
N SER A 31 -0.73 4.33 -6.17
CA SER A 31 -1.04 4.07 -7.57
C SER A 31 -2.44 3.51 -7.72
N GLU A 32 -2.78 2.51 -6.90
CA GLU A 32 -4.04 1.78 -6.94
C GLU A 32 -4.26 1.05 -5.61
N VAL A 33 -5.51 0.97 -5.19
CA VAL A 33 -5.95 0.24 -4.00
C VAL A 33 -7.12 -0.64 -4.38
N TYR A 34 -7.06 -1.91 -4.02
CA TYR A 34 -8.11 -2.89 -4.29
C TYR A 34 -8.64 -3.46 -2.98
N SER A 35 -9.95 -3.68 -2.92
CA SER A 35 -10.53 -4.57 -1.92
C SER A 35 -10.27 -6.03 -2.29
N THR A 36 -9.90 -6.83 -1.30
CA THR A 36 -9.57 -8.24 -1.48
C THR A 36 -10.29 -9.09 -0.45
N SER A 37 -10.74 -10.28 -0.88
CA SER A 37 -11.18 -11.33 0.04
C SER A 37 -9.98 -12.15 0.50
N GLY A 38 -9.95 -12.58 1.77
CA GLY A 38 -8.91 -13.46 2.31
C GLY A 38 -8.40 -13.01 3.66
N GLN A 39 -7.10 -13.18 3.91
CA GLN A 39 -6.48 -12.81 5.18
C GLN A 39 -6.45 -11.29 5.38
N TYR A 40 -6.21 -10.52 4.31
CA TYR A 40 -6.17 -9.06 4.31
C TYR A 40 -7.36 -8.47 3.54
N ASP A 41 -7.74 -7.25 3.89
CA ASP A 41 -8.94 -6.61 3.38
C ASP A 41 -8.64 -5.72 2.16
N LEU A 42 -7.43 -5.15 2.10
CA LEU A 42 -6.97 -4.33 0.98
C LEU A 42 -5.60 -4.78 0.47
N LEU A 43 -5.37 -4.54 -0.83
CA LEU A 43 -4.06 -4.56 -1.48
C LEU A 43 -3.79 -3.18 -2.09
N ALA A 44 -2.82 -2.47 -1.53
CA ALA A 44 -2.41 -1.16 -2.00
C ALA A 44 -1.07 -1.23 -2.72
N LYS A 45 -0.95 -0.57 -3.87
CA LYS A 45 0.29 -0.44 -4.63
C LYS A 45 0.79 1.00 -4.56
N PHE A 46 2.07 1.15 -4.25
CA PHE A 46 2.74 2.44 -4.22
C PHE A 46 3.90 2.48 -5.22
N GLN A 47 4.15 3.66 -5.81
CA GLN A 47 5.26 3.94 -6.73
C GLN A 47 6.22 4.94 -6.09
N LEU A 48 7.28 4.43 -5.47
CA LEU A 48 8.18 5.24 -4.66
C LEU A 48 9.43 5.65 -5.44
N PRO A 49 10.01 6.84 -5.19
CA PRO A 49 11.36 7.17 -5.63
C PRO A 49 12.39 6.15 -5.13
N LYS A 50 13.46 5.88 -5.89
CA LYS A 50 14.48 4.90 -5.52
C LYS A 50 15.21 5.24 -4.22
N GLU A 51 15.31 6.52 -3.91
CA GLU A 51 16.05 7.07 -2.78
C GLU A 51 15.20 7.13 -1.51
N MET A 52 13.89 6.87 -1.62
CA MET A 52 12.98 6.88 -0.48
C MET A 52 13.16 5.63 0.39
N ASP A 53 13.24 5.83 1.71
CA ASP A 53 13.28 4.73 2.67
C ASP A 53 11.90 4.07 2.81
N ILE A 54 11.76 2.86 2.26
CA ILE A 54 10.50 2.11 2.22
C ILE A 54 9.97 1.83 3.63
N GLY A 55 10.84 1.47 4.57
CA GLY A 55 10.46 1.13 5.95
C GLY A 55 9.83 2.33 6.66
N THR A 56 10.44 3.51 6.53
CA THR A 56 9.94 4.78 7.07
C THR A 56 8.64 5.17 6.39
N PHE A 57 8.54 5.07 5.06
CA PHE A 57 7.30 5.36 4.33
C PHE A 57 6.13 4.51 4.84
N VAL A 58 6.30 3.18 4.91
CA VAL A 58 5.23 2.28 5.37
C VAL A 58 4.88 2.56 6.83
N THR A 59 5.87 2.67 7.72
CA THR A 59 5.62 2.80 9.17
C THR A 59 5.14 4.20 9.60
N LYS A 60 5.34 5.24 8.78
CA LYS A 60 4.95 6.63 9.11
C LYS A 60 3.78 7.15 8.30
N SER A 61 3.62 6.72 7.06
CA SER A 61 2.58 7.21 6.16
C SER A 61 1.42 6.22 5.98
N VAL A 62 1.70 4.90 6.03
CA VAL A 62 0.67 3.87 5.82
C VAL A 62 0.14 3.32 7.14
N GLN A 63 0.99 2.75 8.00
CA GLN A 63 0.54 2.08 9.24
C GLN A 63 -0.10 3.01 10.27
N THR A 64 0.12 4.31 10.16
CA THR A 64 -0.43 5.33 11.07
C THR A 64 -1.85 5.77 10.70
N ARG A 65 -2.36 5.34 9.53
CA ARG A 65 -3.73 5.66 9.13
C ARG A 65 -4.73 4.99 10.07
N ALA A 66 -5.85 5.66 10.32
CA ALA A 66 -6.86 5.17 11.23
C ALA A 66 -7.43 3.83 10.76
N ASN A 67 -7.80 2.96 11.71
CA ASN A 67 -8.44 1.67 11.46
C ASN A 67 -7.59 0.64 10.70
N ILE A 68 -6.29 0.89 10.48
CA ILE A 68 -5.36 -0.15 10.05
C ILE A 68 -4.93 -0.97 11.26
N ARG A 69 -5.13 -2.28 11.18
CA ARG A 69 -4.79 -3.25 12.23
C ARG A 69 -3.42 -3.88 12.01
N ASP A 70 -3.11 -4.23 10.76
CA ASP A 70 -1.88 -4.92 10.40
C ASP A 70 -1.51 -4.66 8.93
N THR A 71 -0.23 -4.83 8.59
CA THR A 71 0.26 -4.68 7.23
C THR A 71 1.32 -5.74 6.89
N PHE A 72 1.30 -6.23 5.65
CA PHE A 72 2.36 -7.07 5.10
C PHE A 72 2.88 -6.47 3.80
N THR A 73 4.15 -6.05 3.80
CA THR A 73 4.78 -5.35 2.68
C THR A 73 5.58 -6.30 1.81
N VAL A 74 5.31 -6.27 0.51
CA VAL A 74 6.05 -6.97 -0.55
C VAL A 74 6.86 -5.94 -1.33
N ILE A 75 8.17 -5.96 -1.14
CA ILE A 75 9.12 -5.12 -1.88
C ILE A 75 9.39 -5.76 -3.23
N THR A 76 9.34 -4.95 -4.31
CA THR A 76 9.70 -5.41 -5.65
C THR A 76 11.09 -4.92 -6.05
N PHE A 77 11.76 -5.66 -6.94
CA PHE A 77 13.11 -5.34 -7.41
C PHE A 77 13.13 -4.96 -8.88
N SER A 78 12.87 -5.92 -9.77
CA SER A 78 12.93 -5.75 -11.22
C SER A 78 11.55 -6.00 -11.84
N PRO A 79 10.92 -5.01 -12.49
CA PRO A 79 9.67 -5.23 -13.18
C PRO A 79 9.90 -5.98 -14.50
N PHE A 80 9.03 -6.94 -14.80
CA PHE A 80 8.90 -7.50 -16.15
C PHE A 80 7.83 -6.71 -16.87
N LEU A 81 8.24 -5.94 -17.90
CA LEU A 81 7.34 -5.13 -18.70
C LEU A 81 7.12 -5.81 -20.07
N PRO A 82 5.92 -5.73 -20.65
CA PRO A 82 5.69 -6.19 -22.02
C PRO A 82 6.67 -5.48 -22.95
N THR A 83 7.25 -6.23 -23.90
CA THR A 83 8.15 -5.67 -24.91
C THR A 83 7.39 -4.90 -26.00
N LYS A 84 6.06 -4.98 -26.01
CA LYS A 84 5.13 -4.29 -26.92
C LYS A 84 3.78 -4.10 -26.28
#